data_AF-A0A1M4SBC6-F1
#
_entry.id   AF-A0A1M4SBC6-F1
#
_cell.length_a   1.000
_cell.length_b   1.000
_cell.length_c   1.000
_cell.angle_alpha   90.00
_cell.angle_beta   90.00
_cell.angle_gamma   90.00
#
_symmetry.space_group_name_H-M   'P 1'
#
loop_
_entity.id
_entity.type
_entity.pdbx_description
1 polymer ?
#
loop_
_entity_poly.entity_id
_entity_poly.type
_entity_poly.pdbx_seq_one_letter_code
_entity_poly.pdbx_strand_id
1 'polypeptide(L)'
;MNVFFTYVYASHGKDDLEGAVKKIGWPLTFSSKSGRSMARNMVKEGDIVFGVVSSSPGHDVIVPEEFKGRVKSAWQVTRQNALLTDYKVNATDWDLQWPYALQPIRTWEILDAPLFRELDGYDAKTHTLKSVSSVEHVNEELAGSLLGIMKAQGNEIPMAEFRFTSMQQRNLALRQKHPVRIEGYSVEPIDSDELNYVYIATLGKGTKNLKIGHSSTPNERVEHFNKYRLSDEKQWQLHTAQPMGSVQNAVKAEATLGEVFAKFRTEVNNNEIYVGLDAMDVLARLATMRG
;
A
#
# COMPACT_ATOMS: atom_id res chain seq x y z
N MET A 1 -9.71 5.22 0.75
CA MET A 1 -9.19 3.97 0.17
C MET A 1 -10.16 3.54 -0.91
N ASN A 2 -9.71 3.44 -2.15
CA ASN A 2 -10.53 2.97 -3.26
C ASN A 2 -10.37 1.45 -3.42
N VAL A 3 -11.35 0.82 -4.08
CA VAL A 3 -11.35 -0.61 -4.36
C VAL A 3 -11.30 -0.83 -5.86
N PHE A 4 -10.48 -1.80 -6.25
CA PHE A 4 -10.30 -2.23 -7.63
C PHE A 4 -10.35 -3.75 -7.71
N PHE A 5 -10.50 -4.29 -8.91
CA PHE A 5 -10.24 -5.70 -9.18
C PHE A 5 -9.34 -5.89 -10.41
N THR A 6 -8.73 -7.07 -10.51
CA THR A 6 -8.04 -7.56 -11.70
C THR A 6 -8.25 -9.06 -11.83
N TYR A 7 -8.15 -9.57 -13.06
CA TYR A 7 -8.03 -11.02 -13.26
C TYR A 7 -6.63 -11.49 -12.95
N VAL A 8 -6.53 -12.71 -12.42
CA VAL A 8 -5.26 -13.41 -12.17
C VAL A 8 -5.34 -14.87 -12.64
N TYR A 9 -4.18 -15.45 -12.93
CA TYR A 9 -4.07 -16.83 -13.39
C TYR A 9 -3.93 -17.84 -12.25
N ALA A 10 -3.45 -17.43 -11.08
CA ALA A 10 -3.38 -18.28 -9.89
C ALA A 10 -3.51 -17.41 -8.63
N SER A 11 -3.90 -18.02 -7.52
CA SER A 11 -3.68 -17.43 -6.18
C SER A 11 -2.20 -17.51 -5.81
N HIS A 12 -1.79 -16.73 -4.82
CA HIS A 12 -0.44 -16.65 -4.23
C HIS A 12 0.40 -17.93 -4.38
N GLY A 13 1.62 -17.78 -4.90
CA GLY A 13 2.57 -18.87 -5.14
C GLY A 13 2.92 -19.66 -3.88
N LYS A 14 3.00 -20.98 -4.05
CA LYS A 14 3.52 -21.92 -3.05
C LYS A 14 5.05 -21.73 -2.96
N ASP A 15 5.58 -21.57 -1.75
CA ASP A 15 7.00 -21.79 -1.50
C ASP A 15 7.14 -23.15 -0.79
N ASP A 16 7.75 -24.12 -1.46
CA ASP A 16 8.08 -25.43 -0.89
C ASP A 16 9.43 -25.33 -0.17
N LEU A 17 9.45 -24.62 0.95
CA LEU A 17 10.57 -24.66 1.89
C LEU A 17 10.27 -25.71 2.96
N GLU A 18 10.97 -26.85 2.88
CA GLU A 18 11.14 -27.82 3.97
C GLU A 18 9.85 -28.29 4.66
N GLY A 19 8.91 -28.83 3.89
CA GLY A 19 7.83 -29.67 4.43
C GLY A 19 6.67 -28.94 5.15
N ALA A 20 6.68 -27.61 5.19
CA ALA A 20 5.53 -26.81 5.60
C ALA A 20 5.14 -25.82 4.48
N VAL A 21 3.98 -26.04 3.84
CA VAL A 21 3.46 -25.13 2.82
C VAL A 21 3.13 -23.79 3.46
N LYS A 22 4.05 -22.82 3.39
CA LYS A 22 3.81 -21.46 3.85
C LYS A 22 3.30 -20.63 2.67
N LYS A 23 2.08 -20.12 2.78
CA LYS A 23 1.54 -19.18 1.76
C LYS A 23 2.23 -17.83 1.93
N ILE A 24 2.80 -17.32 0.85
CA ILE A 24 3.52 -16.05 0.83
C ILE A 24 2.80 -15.08 -0.10
N GLY A 25 2.61 -13.85 0.37
CA GLY A 25 2.08 -12.75 -0.41
C GLY A 25 3.10 -12.29 -1.45
N TRP A 26 2.80 -12.56 -2.72
CA TRP A 26 3.61 -12.10 -3.84
C TRP A 26 3.11 -10.76 -4.39
N PRO A 27 3.96 -10.00 -5.11
CA PRO A 27 3.54 -8.78 -5.77
C PRO A 27 2.35 -8.93 -6.72
N LEU A 28 1.63 -7.85 -6.95
CA LEU A 28 0.54 -7.82 -7.94
C LEU A 28 1.15 -7.80 -9.35
N THR A 29 0.94 -8.87 -10.12
CA THR A 29 1.58 -9.08 -11.42
C THR A 29 0.67 -8.71 -12.59
N PHE A 30 1.29 -8.35 -13.71
CA PHE A 30 0.60 -7.99 -14.94
C PHE A 30 1.26 -8.68 -16.12
N SER A 31 0.47 -9.06 -17.11
CA SER A 31 0.98 -9.67 -18.35
C SER A 31 1.73 -8.69 -19.27
N SER A 32 1.65 -7.37 -19.03
CA SER A 32 2.31 -6.37 -19.88
C SER A 32 2.75 -5.11 -19.13
N LYS A 33 3.77 -4.44 -19.67
CA LYS A 33 4.29 -3.15 -19.15
C LYS A 33 3.24 -2.06 -19.19
N SER A 34 2.46 -2.01 -20.26
CA SER A 34 1.36 -1.06 -20.45
C SER A 34 0.30 -1.27 -19.38
N GLY A 35 -0.12 -2.52 -19.16
CA GLY A 35 -1.04 -2.92 -18.11
C GLY A 35 -0.64 -2.45 -16.72
N ARG A 36 0.58 -2.80 -16.29
CA ARG A 36 1.14 -2.35 -15.01
C ARG A 36 1.24 -0.82 -14.93
N SER A 37 1.65 -0.16 -16.01
CA SER A 37 1.81 1.31 -15.99
C SER A 37 0.47 2.03 -15.91
N MET A 38 -0.57 1.50 -16.56
CA MET A 38 -1.95 1.99 -16.43
C MET A 38 -2.44 1.80 -15.00
N ALA A 39 -2.27 0.60 -14.43
CA ALA A 39 -2.64 0.33 -13.05
C ALA A 39 -1.97 1.29 -12.06
N ARG A 40 -0.66 1.50 -12.18
CA ARG A 40 0.11 2.46 -11.36
C ARG A 40 -0.39 3.91 -11.43
N ASN A 41 -0.98 4.29 -12.57
CA ASN A 41 -1.53 5.63 -12.78
C ASN A 41 -2.96 5.75 -12.27
N MET A 42 -3.71 4.65 -12.19
CA MET A 42 -5.08 4.62 -11.66
C MET A 42 -5.13 4.51 -10.14
N VAL A 43 -4.28 3.66 -9.54
CA VAL A 43 -4.29 3.41 -8.09
C VAL A 43 -3.50 4.47 -7.32
N LYS A 44 -3.93 4.73 -6.09
CA LYS A 44 -3.16 5.45 -5.08
C LYS A 44 -2.50 4.46 -4.11
N GLU A 45 -1.46 4.93 -3.44
CA GLU A 45 -0.83 4.15 -2.37
C GLU A 45 -1.85 3.93 -1.24
N GLY A 46 -2.03 2.67 -0.83
CA GLY A 46 -3.00 2.28 0.20
C GLY A 46 -4.35 1.78 -0.34
N ASP A 47 -4.62 1.89 -1.66
CA ASP A 47 -5.81 1.31 -2.29
C ASP A 47 -5.77 -0.23 -2.27
N ILE A 48 -6.95 -0.86 -2.36
CA ILE A 48 -7.09 -2.32 -2.36
C ILE A 48 -7.42 -2.81 -3.78
N VAL A 49 -6.69 -3.83 -4.24
CA VAL A 49 -6.95 -4.53 -5.50
C VAL A 49 -7.30 -5.98 -5.19
N PHE A 50 -8.47 -6.44 -5.63
CA PHE A 50 -8.90 -7.83 -5.52
C PHE A 50 -8.49 -8.65 -6.75
N GLY A 51 -7.98 -9.86 -6.54
CA GLY A 51 -7.66 -10.82 -7.58
C GLY A 51 -8.80 -11.80 -7.79
N VAL A 52 -9.39 -11.75 -8.98
CA VAL A 52 -10.41 -12.71 -9.45
C VAL A 52 -9.70 -13.74 -10.32
N VAL A 53 -9.80 -15.01 -9.98
CA VAL A 53 -9.18 -16.06 -10.78
C VAL A 53 -9.92 -16.21 -12.10
N SER A 54 -9.19 -16.21 -13.21
CA SER A 54 -9.78 -16.34 -14.55
C SER A 54 -10.52 -17.68 -14.68
N SER A 55 -11.74 -17.65 -15.22
CA SER A 55 -12.50 -18.85 -15.60
C SER A 55 -12.03 -19.47 -16.91
N SER A 56 -11.26 -18.73 -17.70
CA SER A 56 -10.67 -19.16 -18.97
C SER A 56 -9.19 -18.77 -18.99
N PRO A 57 -8.35 -19.45 -18.21
CA PRO A 57 -6.90 -19.24 -18.27
C PRO A 57 -6.38 -19.56 -19.68
N GLY A 58 -5.27 -18.93 -20.09
CA GLY A 58 -4.61 -19.26 -21.35
C GLY A 58 -4.17 -20.72 -21.42
N HIS A 59 -3.87 -21.22 -22.62
CA HIS A 59 -3.68 -22.64 -22.94
C HIS A 59 -2.67 -23.41 -22.05
N ASP A 60 -1.72 -22.73 -21.42
CA ASP A 60 -0.65 -23.37 -20.62
C ASP A 60 -0.85 -23.26 -19.10
N VAL A 61 -1.95 -22.66 -18.63
CA VAL A 61 -2.20 -22.45 -17.20
C VAL A 61 -3.35 -23.34 -16.73
N ILE A 62 -3.04 -24.26 -15.81
CA ILE A 62 -4.04 -25.12 -15.16
C ILE A 62 -4.53 -24.42 -13.89
N VAL A 63 -5.83 -24.09 -13.88
CA VAL A 63 -6.52 -23.50 -12.71
C VAL A 63 -7.53 -24.51 -12.18
N PRO A 64 -7.49 -24.84 -10.87
CA PRO A 64 -8.49 -25.68 -10.23
C PRO A 64 -9.91 -25.13 -10.42
N GLU A 65 -10.86 -26.00 -10.76
CA GLU A 65 -12.24 -25.60 -11.12
C GLU A 65 -12.92 -24.84 -9.97
N GLU A 66 -12.65 -25.25 -8.74
CA GLU A 66 -13.16 -24.63 -7.53
C GLU A 66 -12.72 -23.17 -7.36
N PHE A 67 -11.66 -22.72 -8.04
CA PHE A 67 -11.17 -21.34 -7.95
C PHE A 67 -11.65 -20.46 -9.08
N LYS A 68 -12.04 -21.03 -10.22
CA LYS A 68 -12.38 -20.28 -11.43
C LYS A 68 -13.51 -19.28 -11.17
N GLY A 69 -13.28 -18.03 -11.57
CA GLY A 69 -14.24 -16.93 -11.41
C GLY A 69 -14.44 -16.45 -9.98
N ARG A 70 -13.65 -16.93 -9.00
CA ARG A 70 -13.77 -16.52 -7.59
C ARG A 70 -12.72 -15.49 -7.21
N VAL A 71 -13.06 -14.70 -6.21
CA VAL A 71 -12.11 -13.80 -5.54
C VAL A 71 -11.19 -14.65 -4.65
N LYS A 72 -9.88 -14.62 -4.88
CA LYS A 72 -8.93 -15.47 -4.13
C LYS A 72 -7.82 -14.69 -3.43
N SER A 73 -7.65 -13.43 -3.78
CA SER A 73 -6.60 -12.61 -3.22
C SER A 73 -7.02 -11.15 -3.12
N ALA A 74 -6.38 -10.43 -2.21
CA ALA A 74 -6.41 -8.97 -2.19
C ALA A 74 -5.01 -8.44 -1.90
N TRP A 75 -4.69 -7.28 -2.47
CA TRP A 75 -3.45 -6.55 -2.22
C TRP A 75 -3.78 -5.13 -1.82
N GLN A 76 -3.15 -4.66 -0.74
CA GLN A 76 -3.05 -3.23 -0.49
C GLN A 76 -1.81 -2.75 -1.23
N VAL A 77 -1.97 -1.89 -2.23
CA VAL A 77 -0.91 -1.64 -3.22
C VAL A 77 -0.13 -0.35 -2.95
N THR A 78 1.12 -0.35 -3.40
CA THR A 78 1.91 0.89 -3.59
C THR A 78 1.86 1.32 -5.06
N ARG A 79 2.42 2.50 -5.34
CA ARG A 79 2.69 2.94 -6.73
C ARG A 79 4.08 2.52 -7.23
N GLN A 80 4.81 1.70 -6.48
CA GLN A 80 6.14 1.27 -6.84
C GLN A 80 6.10 0.01 -7.69
N ASN A 81 7.06 -0.08 -8.62
CA ASN A 81 7.30 -1.32 -9.34
C ASN A 81 7.93 -2.32 -8.37
N ALA A 82 7.49 -3.56 -8.38
CA ALA A 82 8.21 -4.66 -7.75
C ALA A 82 9.23 -5.21 -8.76
N LEU A 83 10.50 -5.29 -8.35
CA LEU A 83 11.55 -5.96 -9.12
C LEU A 83 11.93 -7.24 -8.41
N LEU A 84 12.13 -8.33 -9.16
CA LEU A 84 12.50 -9.62 -8.58
C LEU A 84 13.82 -9.54 -7.78
N THR A 85 14.76 -8.68 -8.21
CA THR A 85 16.04 -8.41 -7.54
C THR A 85 15.91 -7.83 -6.13
N ASP A 86 14.75 -7.25 -5.82
CA ASP A 86 14.45 -6.66 -4.52
C ASP A 86 13.98 -7.69 -3.50
N TYR A 87 13.66 -8.91 -3.95
CA TYR A 87 13.24 -10.04 -3.14
C TYR A 87 14.36 -11.08 -3.09
N LYS A 88 14.37 -11.92 -2.05
CA LYS A 88 15.33 -13.02 -1.90
C LYS A 88 15.00 -14.22 -2.80
N VAL A 89 14.69 -13.97 -4.07
CA VAL A 89 14.32 -15.01 -5.05
C VAL A 89 15.55 -15.39 -5.87
N ASN A 90 15.92 -16.68 -5.85
CA ASN A 90 16.95 -17.23 -6.72
C ASN A 90 16.30 -17.59 -8.07
N ALA A 91 16.55 -16.81 -9.11
CA ALA A 91 15.97 -17.08 -10.43
C ALA A 91 16.59 -18.32 -11.06
N THR A 92 15.77 -19.29 -11.49
CA THR A 92 16.16 -20.23 -12.56
C THR A 92 15.54 -19.81 -13.90
N ASP A 93 16.05 -20.30 -15.04
CA ASP A 93 15.75 -19.74 -16.38
C ASP A 93 14.26 -19.77 -16.83
N TRP A 94 13.38 -20.46 -16.10
CA TRP A 94 11.92 -20.43 -16.31
C TRP A 94 11.17 -19.51 -15.32
N ASP A 95 11.85 -18.98 -14.29
CA ASP A 95 11.33 -18.16 -13.17
C ASP A 95 11.32 -16.64 -13.43
N LEU A 96 11.57 -16.18 -14.65
CA LEU A 96 11.59 -14.74 -14.98
C LEU A 96 10.19 -14.12 -15.11
N GLN A 97 9.18 -14.62 -14.40
CA GLN A 97 7.82 -14.10 -14.47
C GLN A 97 7.49 -13.07 -13.39
N TRP A 98 8.27 -12.00 -13.22
CA TRP A 98 7.68 -10.68 -12.87
C TRP A 98 8.34 -9.55 -13.67
N PRO A 99 8.21 -9.51 -15.01
CA PRO A 99 8.67 -8.34 -15.74
C PRO A 99 7.87 -7.08 -15.34
N TYR A 100 6.60 -7.25 -14.97
CA TYR A 100 5.69 -6.15 -14.67
C TYR A 100 4.86 -6.42 -13.43
N ALA A 101 5.27 -5.86 -12.29
CA ALA A 101 4.55 -6.00 -11.03
C ALA A 101 4.49 -4.70 -10.23
N LEU A 102 3.49 -4.59 -9.35
CA LEU A 102 3.37 -3.54 -8.33
C LEU A 102 3.68 -4.10 -6.95
N GLN A 103 4.47 -3.37 -6.18
CA GLN A 103 4.84 -3.75 -4.83
C GLN A 103 3.62 -3.58 -3.90
N PRO A 104 3.25 -4.61 -3.12
CA PRO A 104 2.18 -4.51 -2.15
C PRO A 104 2.72 -4.04 -0.79
N ILE A 105 1.83 -3.40 -0.02
CA ILE A 105 2.00 -3.06 1.39
C ILE A 105 1.61 -4.28 2.25
N ARG A 106 0.46 -4.90 1.92
CA ARG A 106 -0.11 -6.07 2.58
C ARG A 106 -0.80 -6.95 1.54
N THR A 107 -0.97 -8.23 1.88
CA THR A 107 -1.60 -9.20 1.00
C THR A 107 -2.50 -10.12 1.81
N TRP A 108 -3.68 -10.42 1.26
CA TRP A 108 -4.63 -11.37 1.82
C TRP A 108 -4.85 -12.52 0.85
N GLU A 109 -4.97 -13.72 1.41
CA GLU A 109 -5.66 -14.82 0.76
C GLU A 109 -7.14 -14.77 1.15
N ILE A 110 -8.02 -14.98 0.17
CA ILE A 110 -9.46 -15.11 0.41
C ILE A 110 -9.85 -16.58 0.30
N LEU A 111 -10.42 -17.12 1.38
CA LEU A 111 -10.89 -18.49 1.47
C LEU A 111 -12.38 -18.57 1.11
N ASP A 112 -12.78 -19.57 0.33
CA ASP A 112 -14.20 -19.88 0.09
C ASP A 112 -15.10 -18.72 -0.36
N ALA A 113 -14.57 -17.79 -1.17
CA ALA A 113 -15.34 -16.69 -1.72
C ALA A 113 -16.44 -17.18 -2.70
N PRO A 114 -17.60 -16.51 -2.76
CA PRO A 114 -18.59 -16.74 -3.82
C PRO A 114 -18.02 -16.41 -5.21
N LEU A 115 -18.74 -16.78 -6.28
CA LEU A 115 -18.31 -16.40 -7.62
C LEU A 115 -18.39 -14.88 -7.75
N PHE A 116 -17.41 -14.27 -8.40
CA PHE A 116 -17.35 -12.82 -8.54
C PHE A 116 -18.59 -12.24 -9.24
N ARG A 117 -19.17 -13.01 -10.16
CA ARG A 117 -20.41 -12.66 -10.88
C ARG A 117 -21.69 -12.74 -10.02
N GLU A 118 -21.60 -13.35 -8.84
CA GLU A 118 -22.73 -13.53 -7.91
C GLU A 118 -22.71 -12.49 -6.79
N LEU A 119 -21.75 -11.56 -6.80
CA LEU A 119 -21.65 -10.51 -5.79
C LEU A 119 -22.63 -9.39 -6.06
N ASP A 120 -23.19 -8.82 -5.00
CA ASP A 120 -24.00 -7.62 -5.10
C ASP A 120 -23.15 -6.48 -5.70
N GLY A 121 -23.76 -5.70 -6.59
CA GLY A 121 -23.09 -4.66 -7.38
C GLY A 121 -22.37 -5.14 -8.64
N TYR A 122 -22.30 -6.45 -8.89
CA TYR A 122 -21.78 -6.97 -10.15
C TYR A 122 -22.77 -6.71 -11.31
N ASP A 123 -22.27 -6.20 -12.43
CA ASP A 123 -23.07 -5.98 -13.63
C ASP A 123 -22.35 -6.39 -14.93
N ALA A 124 -23.07 -6.38 -16.06
CA ALA A 124 -22.50 -6.72 -17.36
C ALA A 124 -21.37 -5.78 -17.81
N LYS A 125 -21.27 -4.56 -17.25
CA LYS A 125 -20.19 -3.60 -17.54
C LYS A 125 -18.94 -3.89 -16.71
N THR A 126 -19.09 -4.60 -15.59
CA THR A 126 -18.01 -5.11 -14.75
C THR A 126 -17.20 -6.17 -15.51
N HIS A 127 -17.87 -6.99 -16.34
CA HIS A 127 -17.23 -7.82 -17.36
C HIS A 127 -17.01 -7.04 -18.66
N THR A 128 -16.01 -6.16 -18.69
CA THR A 128 -15.34 -5.91 -19.97
C THR A 128 -14.33 -7.03 -20.19
N LEU A 129 -14.27 -7.57 -21.41
CA LEU A 129 -13.32 -8.60 -21.89
C LEU A 129 -11.86 -8.11 -21.87
N LYS A 130 -11.42 -7.57 -20.74
CA LYS A 130 -10.07 -7.07 -20.53
C LYS A 130 -9.34 -8.12 -19.71
N SER A 131 -8.27 -8.62 -20.33
CA SER A 131 -7.37 -9.64 -19.82
C SER A 131 -6.83 -9.34 -18.41
N VAL A 132 -6.08 -10.30 -17.85
CA VAL A 132 -5.20 -10.27 -16.65
C VAL A 132 -4.16 -9.10 -16.64
N SER A 133 -4.36 -8.10 -17.50
CA SER A 133 -3.47 -6.99 -17.78
C SER A 133 -3.88 -5.66 -17.15
N SER A 134 -5.07 -5.52 -16.54
CA SER A 134 -5.54 -4.21 -16.05
C SER A 134 -6.26 -4.30 -14.71
N VAL A 135 -6.10 -3.26 -13.91
CA VAL A 135 -6.96 -3.01 -12.73
C VAL A 135 -8.17 -2.18 -13.17
N GLU A 136 -9.32 -2.47 -12.62
CA GLU A 136 -10.57 -1.79 -12.92
C GLU A 136 -11.21 -1.30 -11.61
N HIS A 137 -11.66 -0.05 -11.61
CA HIS A 137 -12.33 0.55 -10.46
C HIS A 137 -13.73 -0.05 -10.32
N VAL A 138 -14.10 -0.48 -9.12
CA VAL A 138 -15.44 -1.03 -8.87
C VAL A 138 -16.42 0.06 -8.44
N ASN A 139 -17.72 -0.16 -8.67
CA ASN A 139 -18.75 0.70 -8.09
C ASN A 139 -18.83 0.50 -6.56
N GLU A 140 -19.55 1.39 -5.87
CA GLU A 140 -19.63 1.39 -4.40
C GLU A 140 -20.25 0.11 -3.82
N GLU A 141 -21.26 -0.45 -4.49
CA GLU A 141 -21.95 -1.67 -4.05
C GLU A 141 -21.03 -2.89 -4.12
N LEU A 142 -20.36 -3.08 -5.26
CA LEU A 142 -19.38 -4.16 -5.45
C LEU A 142 -18.14 -3.98 -4.57
N ALA A 143 -17.71 -2.74 -4.34
CA ALA A 143 -16.66 -2.44 -3.37
C ALA A 143 -17.05 -2.91 -1.96
N GLY A 144 -18.30 -2.66 -1.55
CA GLY A 144 -18.88 -3.13 -0.30
C GLY A 144 -18.84 -4.66 -0.20
N SER A 145 -19.31 -5.36 -1.23
CA SER A 145 -19.30 -6.83 -1.31
C SER A 145 -17.88 -7.41 -1.17
N LEU A 146 -16.91 -6.85 -1.89
CA LEU A 146 -15.52 -7.31 -1.87
C LEU A 146 -14.85 -7.07 -0.51
N LEU A 147 -15.06 -5.90 0.09
CA LEU A 147 -14.54 -5.60 1.43
C LEU A 147 -15.21 -6.48 2.49
N GLY A 148 -16.51 -6.77 2.34
CA GLY A 148 -17.24 -7.71 3.19
C GLY A 148 -16.67 -9.12 3.13
N ILE A 149 -16.34 -9.61 1.93
CA ILE A 149 -15.64 -10.89 1.74
C ILE A 149 -14.26 -10.86 2.40
N MET A 150 -13.45 -9.82 2.17
CA MET A 150 -12.13 -9.71 2.80
C MET A 150 -12.22 -9.71 4.33
N LYS A 151 -13.25 -9.06 4.89
CA LYS A 151 -13.51 -9.07 6.33
C LYS A 151 -13.91 -10.46 6.84
N ALA A 152 -14.79 -11.17 6.13
CA ALA A 152 -15.34 -12.44 6.59
C ALA A 152 -14.39 -13.64 6.35
N GLN A 153 -13.60 -13.59 5.28
CA GLN A 153 -12.89 -14.73 4.71
C GLN A 153 -11.42 -14.43 4.35
N GLY A 154 -10.97 -13.19 4.56
CA GLY A 154 -9.61 -12.78 4.26
C GLY A 154 -8.64 -13.13 5.38
N ASN A 155 -7.58 -13.84 5.03
CA ASN A 155 -6.44 -14.10 5.91
C ASN A 155 -5.23 -13.31 5.41
N GLU A 156 -4.69 -12.40 6.23
CA GLU A 156 -3.44 -11.71 5.88
C GLU A 156 -2.30 -12.73 5.88
N ILE A 157 -1.57 -12.80 4.76
CA ILE A 157 -0.44 -13.72 4.60
C ILE A 157 0.88 -12.96 4.65
N PRO A 158 1.95 -13.58 5.18
CA PRO A 158 3.26 -12.94 5.24
C PRO A 158 3.76 -12.58 3.84
N MET A 159 4.30 -11.37 3.69
CA MET A 159 4.91 -10.91 2.46
C MET A 159 6.21 -11.67 2.14
N ALA A 160 6.51 -11.81 0.85
CA ALA A 160 7.81 -12.29 0.40
C ALA A 160 8.95 -11.45 0.98
N GLU A 161 10.04 -12.11 1.40
CA GLU A 161 11.14 -11.43 2.06
C GLU A 161 11.89 -10.50 1.10
N PHE A 162 12.01 -9.23 1.51
CA PHE A 162 12.87 -8.28 0.81
C PHE A 162 14.34 -8.58 1.06
N ARG A 163 15.15 -8.39 0.03
CA ARG A 163 16.62 -8.55 0.06
C ARG A 163 17.30 -7.50 0.95
N PHE A 164 16.78 -6.27 0.95
CA PHE A 164 17.38 -5.14 1.65
C PHE A 164 16.56 -4.72 2.87
N THR A 165 17.21 -4.55 4.03
CA THR A 165 16.57 -4.10 5.29
C THR A 165 15.87 -2.75 5.12
N SER A 166 16.43 -1.84 4.33
CA SER A 166 15.82 -0.53 4.04
C SER A 166 14.46 -0.65 3.35
N MET A 167 14.25 -1.68 2.52
CA MET A 167 12.95 -1.95 1.91
C MET A 167 11.96 -2.55 2.89
N GLN A 168 12.41 -3.42 3.80
CA GLN A 168 11.59 -3.96 4.88
C GLN A 168 11.07 -2.84 5.79
N GLN A 169 11.97 -1.95 6.23
CA GLN A 169 11.63 -0.78 7.04
C GLN A 169 10.67 0.17 6.30
N ARG A 170 10.90 0.41 5.01
CA ARG A 170 9.99 1.21 4.19
C ARG A 170 8.60 0.58 4.10
N ASN A 171 8.51 -0.73 3.85
CA ASN A 171 7.23 -1.43 3.80
C ASN A 171 6.52 -1.36 5.16
N LEU A 172 7.24 -1.50 6.27
CA LEU A 172 6.68 -1.32 7.62
C LEU A 172 6.11 0.09 7.83
N ALA A 173 6.85 1.14 7.45
CA ALA A 173 6.36 2.52 7.53
C ALA A 173 5.11 2.73 6.65
N LEU A 174 5.03 2.09 5.48
CA LEU A 174 3.85 2.12 4.63
C LEU A 174 2.65 1.40 5.27
N ARG A 175 2.87 0.27 5.95
CA ARG A 175 1.83 -0.46 6.70
C ARG A 175 1.25 0.38 7.83
N GLN A 176 2.08 1.23 8.45
CA GLN A 176 1.66 2.18 9.49
C GLN A 176 0.89 3.35 8.88
N LYS A 177 1.40 3.93 7.79
CA LYS A 177 0.79 5.07 7.08
C LYS A 177 -0.58 4.75 6.48
N HIS A 178 -0.78 3.51 6.04
CA HIS A 178 -2.00 3.06 5.37
C HIS A 178 -2.69 1.95 6.18
N PRO A 179 -3.27 2.27 7.35
CA PRO A 179 -4.01 1.28 8.12
C PRO A 179 -5.25 0.84 7.33
N VAL A 180 -5.51 -0.47 7.28
CA VAL A 180 -6.77 -0.98 6.72
C VAL A 180 -7.83 -0.86 7.80
N ARG A 181 -8.78 0.04 7.58
CA ARG A 181 -9.95 0.26 8.43
C ARG A 181 -11.20 -0.08 7.65
N ILE A 182 -11.71 -1.28 7.87
CA ILE A 182 -13.02 -1.72 7.41
C ILE A 182 -13.88 -1.81 8.66
N GLU A 183 -15.16 -1.45 8.57
CA GLU A 183 -16.04 -1.48 9.74
C GLU A 183 -15.99 -2.86 10.43
N GLY A 184 -15.49 -2.91 11.67
CA GLY A 184 -15.31 -4.15 12.42
C GLY A 184 -14.11 -5.03 12.01
N TYR A 185 -13.19 -4.53 11.19
CA TYR A 185 -11.90 -5.17 10.85
C TYR A 185 -10.80 -4.12 10.74
N SER A 186 -9.90 -4.09 11.73
CA SER A 186 -8.67 -3.32 11.68
C SER A 186 -7.47 -4.27 11.72
N VAL A 187 -6.48 -3.99 10.88
CA VAL A 187 -5.14 -4.53 11.10
C VAL A 187 -4.35 -3.47 11.83
N GLU A 188 -4.20 -3.65 13.15
CA GLU A 188 -3.45 -2.71 13.96
C GLU A 188 -1.98 -2.64 13.47
N PRO A 189 -1.38 -1.44 13.46
CA PRO A 189 0.05 -1.30 13.29
C PRO A 189 0.78 -2.16 14.31
N ILE A 190 1.88 -2.79 13.90
CA ILE A 190 2.79 -3.44 14.86
C ILE A 190 3.29 -2.33 15.77
N ASP A 191 2.88 -2.38 17.04
CA ASP A 191 3.42 -1.49 18.06
C ASP A 191 4.91 -1.76 18.19
N SER A 192 5.71 -0.72 17.95
CA SER A 192 7.08 -0.69 18.40
C SER A 192 7.09 -0.14 19.82
N ASP A 193 7.86 -0.75 20.72
CA ASP A 193 8.17 -0.16 22.04
C ASP A 193 8.93 1.18 21.92
N GLU A 194 9.34 1.57 20.70
CA GLU A 194 9.98 2.84 20.40
C GLU A 194 9.02 4.03 20.46
N LEU A 195 9.42 5.06 21.20
CA LEU A 195 8.74 6.36 21.23
C LEU A 195 8.71 6.96 19.82
N ASN A 196 7.50 7.21 19.31
CA ASN A 196 7.30 7.82 18.01
C ASN A 196 7.02 9.31 18.14
N TYR A 197 7.36 10.07 17.10
CA TYR A 197 7.17 11.52 17.06
C TYR A 197 6.36 11.90 15.83
N VAL A 198 5.52 12.92 15.95
CA VAL A 198 5.09 13.72 14.79
C VAL A 198 6.07 14.87 14.65
N TYR A 199 6.70 14.98 13.48
CA TYR A 199 7.68 16.00 13.18
C TYR A 199 7.20 17.01 12.14
N ILE A 200 7.74 18.23 12.25
CA ILE A 200 7.59 19.32 11.30
C ILE A 200 8.98 19.70 10.84
N ALA A 201 9.23 19.62 9.53
CA ALA A 201 10.47 20.06 8.90
C ALA A 201 10.20 21.24 7.95
N THR A 202 11.12 22.19 7.86
CA THR A 202 11.03 23.38 7.00
C THR A 202 12.10 23.34 5.91
N LEU A 203 11.76 23.68 4.66
CA LEU A 203 12.71 23.72 3.54
C LEU A 203 13.40 25.09 3.41
N GLY A 204 14.57 25.23 4.02
CA GLY A 204 15.28 26.49 4.17
C GLY A 204 14.75 27.30 5.36
N LYS A 205 15.65 28.07 5.98
CA LYS A 205 15.39 28.78 7.24
C LYS A 205 14.22 29.77 7.11
N GLY A 206 13.21 29.63 7.99
CA GLY A 206 12.08 30.56 8.09
C GLY A 206 11.09 30.53 6.93
N THR A 207 11.12 29.48 6.10
CA THR A 207 10.15 29.34 5.00
C THR A 207 8.84 28.73 5.47
N LYS A 208 7.76 29.01 4.72
CA LYS A 208 6.44 28.38 4.89
C LYS A 208 6.27 27.12 4.04
N ASN A 209 7.37 26.45 3.76
CA ASN A 209 7.40 25.19 3.01
C ASN A 209 7.70 24.08 4.00
N LEU A 210 6.66 23.36 4.39
CA LEU A 210 6.72 22.40 5.46
C LEU A 210 6.64 20.98 4.93
N LYS A 211 7.26 20.08 5.69
CA LYS A 211 7.00 18.66 5.63
C LYS A 211 6.51 18.18 6.99
N ILE A 212 5.34 17.54 7.02
CA ILE A 212 4.75 16.95 8.21
C ILE A 212 4.79 15.44 8.04
N GLY A 213 5.22 14.70 9.06
CA GLY A 213 5.21 13.24 9.07
C GLY A 213 5.43 12.66 10.46
N HIS A 214 5.47 11.34 10.58
CA HIS A 214 5.88 10.65 11.80
C HIS A 214 7.15 9.81 11.62
N SER A 215 7.91 9.61 12.71
CA SER A 215 9.10 8.75 12.77
C SER A 215 9.55 8.54 14.22
N SER A 216 10.19 7.41 14.54
CA SER A 216 10.95 7.23 15.79
C SER A 216 12.30 7.97 15.77
N THR A 217 12.86 8.28 14.60
CA THR A 217 14.12 9.03 14.42
C THR A 217 13.97 10.27 13.51
N PRO A 218 13.27 11.34 13.93
CA PRO A 218 13.01 12.52 13.09
C PRO A 218 14.26 13.20 12.51
N ASN A 219 15.37 13.23 13.25
CA ASN A 219 16.63 13.83 12.78
C ASN A 219 17.19 13.05 11.58
N GLU A 220 17.33 11.72 11.71
CA GLU A 220 17.80 10.85 10.62
C GLU A 220 16.88 10.95 9.39
N ARG A 221 15.58 11.08 9.63
CA ARG A 221 14.59 11.26 8.56
C ARG A 221 14.81 12.58 7.80
N VAL A 222 15.10 13.67 8.50
CA VAL A 222 15.43 14.97 7.88
C VAL A 222 16.76 14.92 7.14
N GLU A 223 17.78 14.26 7.70
CA GLU A 223 19.04 14.01 7.00
C GLU A 223 18.82 13.23 5.70
N HIS A 224 17.93 12.23 5.72
CA HIS A 224 17.58 11.47 4.53
C HIS A 224 16.95 12.33 3.43
N PHE A 225 16.15 13.36 3.78
CA PHE A 225 15.59 14.30 2.80
C PHE A 225 16.66 15.15 2.12
N ASN A 226 17.79 15.36 2.79
CA ASN A 226 18.92 16.14 2.29
C ASN A 226 19.99 15.28 1.60
N LYS A 227 19.88 13.94 1.65
CA LYS A 227 20.92 13.00 1.17
C LYS A 227 21.43 13.27 -0.25
N TYR A 228 20.56 13.72 -1.15
CA TYR A 228 20.89 13.99 -2.55
C TYR A 228 20.80 15.47 -2.93
N ARG A 229 20.66 16.36 -1.94
CA ARG A 229 20.63 17.81 -2.15
C ARG A 229 22.06 18.35 -2.15
N LEU A 230 22.32 19.32 -3.01
CA LEU A 230 23.61 20.02 -3.00
C LEU A 230 23.66 20.98 -1.81
N SER A 231 24.87 21.28 -1.31
CA SER A 231 25.05 22.09 -0.11
C SER A 231 24.57 23.54 -0.25
N ASP A 232 24.52 24.06 -1.48
CA ASP A 232 24.03 25.40 -1.83
C ASP A 232 22.51 25.46 -2.04
N GLU A 233 21.84 24.31 -2.13
CA GLU A 233 20.38 24.25 -2.16
C GLU A 233 19.77 24.48 -0.77
N LYS A 234 18.52 24.96 -0.73
CA LYS A 234 17.74 25.00 0.51
C LYS A 234 17.68 23.61 1.13
N GLN A 235 18.06 23.48 2.40
CA GLN A 235 18.04 22.21 3.13
C GLN A 235 16.76 22.06 3.95
N TRP A 236 16.28 20.83 4.10
CA TRP A 236 15.28 20.50 5.11
C TRP A 236 15.90 20.61 6.50
N GLN A 237 15.19 21.26 7.43
CA GLN A 237 15.61 21.41 8.81
C GLN A 237 14.45 20.98 9.71
N LEU A 238 14.75 20.22 10.76
CA LEU A 238 13.76 19.87 11.77
C LEU A 238 13.38 21.14 12.54
N HIS A 239 12.10 21.51 12.50
CA HIS A 239 11.55 22.61 13.30
C HIS A 239 11.07 22.11 14.66
N THR A 240 10.33 21.00 14.65
CA THR A 240 9.77 20.40 15.87
C THR A 240 9.61 18.90 15.71
N ALA A 241 9.81 18.15 16.79
CA ALA A 241 9.40 16.76 16.93
C ALA A 241 8.62 16.61 18.24
N GLN A 242 7.32 16.39 18.15
CA GLN A 242 6.46 16.19 19.31
C GLN A 242 6.33 14.68 19.58
N PRO A 243 6.67 14.20 20.79
CA PRO A 243 6.51 12.80 21.14
C PRO A 243 5.03 12.40 21.20
N MET A 244 4.75 11.18 20.78
CA MET A 244 3.44 10.55 20.74
C MET A 244 3.48 9.26 21.55
N GLY A 245 2.40 8.96 22.29
CA GLY A 245 2.35 7.80 23.18
C GLY A 245 2.38 6.44 22.47
N SER A 246 2.12 6.40 21.16
CA SER A 246 2.23 5.20 20.33
C SER A 246 2.40 5.56 18.85
N VAL A 247 2.77 4.57 18.02
CA VAL A 247 2.80 4.70 16.56
C VAL A 247 1.42 5.06 16.01
N GLN A 248 0.36 4.41 16.49
CA GLN A 248 -1.02 4.64 16.03
C GLN A 248 -1.45 6.08 16.31
N ASN A 249 -1.08 6.61 17.49
CA ASN A 249 -1.35 7.99 17.84
C ASN A 249 -0.61 8.95 16.91
N ALA A 250 0.65 8.66 16.57
CA ALA A 250 1.42 9.45 15.61
C ALA A 250 0.81 9.43 14.21
N VAL A 251 0.45 8.24 13.70
CA VAL A 251 -0.22 8.07 12.39
C VAL A 251 -1.55 8.82 12.36
N LYS A 252 -2.38 8.68 13.40
CA LYS A 252 -3.68 9.35 13.50
C LYS A 252 -3.52 10.87 13.55
N ALA A 253 -2.55 11.37 14.31
CA ALA A 253 -2.26 12.80 14.39
C ALA A 253 -1.76 13.34 13.04
N GLU A 254 -0.85 12.65 12.35
CA GLU A 254 -0.40 13.02 11.01
C GLU A 254 -1.58 13.08 10.02
N ALA A 255 -2.42 12.05 9.98
CA ALA A 255 -3.59 12.02 9.11
C ALA A 255 -4.54 13.20 9.37
N THR A 256 -4.82 13.46 10.65
CA THR A 256 -5.70 14.57 11.07
C THR A 256 -5.11 15.93 10.69
N LEU A 257 -3.80 16.15 10.93
CA LEU A 257 -3.12 17.38 10.50
C LEU A 257 -3.21 17.53 8.97
N GLY A 258 -3.05 16.42 8.26
CA GLY A 258 -3.13 16.40 6.82
C GLY A 258 -4.50 16.79 6.27
N GLU A 259 -5.58 16.37 6.91
CA GLU A 259 -6.94 16.79 6.57
C GLU A 259 -7.18 18.27 6.89
N VAL A 260 -6.80 18.71 8.11
CA VAL A 260 -6.97 20.10 8.55
C VAL A 260 -6.24 21.09 7.63
N PHE A 261 -5.04 20.72 7.18
CA PHE A 261 -4.20 21.58 6.34
C PHE A 261 -4.22 21.18 4.86
N ALA A 262 -5.22 20.41 4.41
CA ALA A 262 -5.30 19.91 3.04
C ALA A 262 -5.20 21.00 1.97
N LYS A 263 -5.72 22.21 2.25
CA LYS A 263 -5.67 23.37 1.34
C LYS A 263 -4.25 23.87 1.02
N PHE A 264 -3.26 23.53 1.85
CA PHE A 264 -1.86 23.94 1.66
C PHE A 264 -1.03 22.89 0.91
N ARG A 265 -1.62 21.75 0.53
CA ARG A 265 -0.90 20.68 -0.18
C ARG A 265 -0.65 21.07 -1.63
N THR A 266 0.56 20.76 -2.12
CA THR A 266 0.94 21.04 -3.52
C THR A 266 0.47 19.98 -4.49
N GLU A 267 0.21 18.76 -4.02
CA GLU A 267 -0.24 17.65 -4.87
C GLU A 267 -1.25 16.78 -4.13
N VAL A 268 -2.26 16.29 -4.86
CA VAL A 268 -3.33 15.41 -4.35
C VAL A 268 -2.78 14.10 -3.76
N ASN A 269 -1.58 13.68 -4.16
CA ASN A 269 -0.97 12.40 -3.78
C ASN A 269 0.27 12.54 -2.89
N ASN A 270 0.73 13.77 -2.61
CA ASN A 270 1.84 14.02 -1.69
C ASN A 270 1.28 14.57 -0.38
N ASN A 271 0.95 13.66 0.54
CA ASN A 271 0.32 13.99 1.82
C ASN A 271 1.28 14.63 2.83
N GLU A 272 2.55 14.84 2.48
CA GLU A 272 3.58 15.24 3.43
C GLU A 272 4.09 16.67 3.19
N ILE A 273 3.96 17.24 1.98
CA ILE A 273 4.51 18.57 1.64
C ILE A 273 3.40 19.63 1.58
N TYR A 274 3.62 20.73 2.30
CA TYR A 274 2.69 21.85 2.43
C TYR A 274 3.41 23.16 2.07
N VAL A 275 2.78 24.01 1.28
CA VAL A 275 3.32 25.31 0.84
C VAL A 275 2.44 26.45 1.34
N GLY A 276 3.06 27.49 1.90
CA GLY A 276 2.37 28.63 2.49
C GLY A 276 1.84 28.38 3.90
N LEU A 277 2.21 27.26 4.54
CA LEU A 277 1.77 26.88 5.89
C LEU A 277 2.82 27.28 6.94
N ASP A 278 2.38 27.88 8.04
CA ASP A 278 3.26 28.24 9.15
C ASP A 278 3.48 27.05 10.10
N ALA A 279 4.72 26.81 10.51
CA ALA A 279 5.05 25.71 11.42
C ALA A 279 4.38 25.89 12.79
N MET A 280 4.16 27.13 13.22
CA MET A 280 3.49 27.44 14.48
C MET A 280 2.01 27.08 14.45
N ASP A 281 1.33 27.25 13.31
CA ASP A 281 -0.08 26.86 13.15
C ASP A 281 -0.24 25.33 13.29
N VAL A 282 0.70 24.59 12.68
CA VAL A 282 0.74 23.12 12.78
C VAL A 282 1.03 22.69 14.21
N LEU A 283 2.02 23.30 14.87
CA LEU A 283 2.38 22.99 16.25
C LEU A 283 1.25 23.27 17.23
N ALA A 284 0.58 24.42 17.09
CA ALA A 284 -0.58 24.78 17.90
C ALA A 284 -1.69 23.74 17.76
N ARG A 285 -1.97 23.28 16.52
CA ARG A 285 -2.96 22.24 16.29
C ARG A 285 -2.53 20.89 16.88
N LEU A 286 -1.27 20.49 16.69
CA LEU A 286 -0.72 19.24 17.22
C LEU A 286 -0.71 19.20 18.76
N ALA A 287 -0.50 20.34 19.42
CA ALA A 287 -0.61 20.45 20.88
C ALA A 287 -2.02 20.16 21.39
N THR A 288 -3.06 20.53 20.63
CA THR A 288 -4.47 20.24 20.96
C THR A 288 -4.90 18.79 20.71
N MET A 289 -4.09 18.01 19.99
CA MET A 289 -4.38 16.59 19.72
C MET A 289 -3.91 15.66 20.85
N ARG A 290 -3.39 16.19 21.95
CA ARG A 290 -3.09 15.41 23.16
C ARG A 290 -4.41 15.00 23.82
N GLY A 291 -4.84 13.78 23.53
CA GLY A 291 -5.92 13.05 24.18
C GLY A 291 -5.54 11.58 24.24
#